data_AF-A0A6B2T1N9-F1
#
_entry.id   AF-A0A6B2T1N9-F1
#
_cell.length_a   1.000
_cell.length_b   1.000
_cell.length_c   1.000
_cell.angle_alpha   90.00
_cell.angle_beta   90.00
_cell.angle_gamma   90.00
#
_symmetry.space_group_name_H-M   'P 1'
#
loop_
_entity.id
_entity.type
_entity.pdbx_description
1 polymer ?
#
loop_
_entity_poly.entity_id
_entity_poly.type
_entity_poly.pdbx_seq_one_letter_code
_entity_poly.pdbx_strand_id
1 'polypeptide(L)'
;MVEKVLTAEEVAARHGLRPLPVEGGLYRRTWAGPPDASGRPAGSAIIVLLTTAPGDFSALHRLPTDEVWHFYEGDALELLLLAPDGSDRTAVLGPGGAVQLVVPAGTWMGAHVPVG
;
A
#
# COMPACT_ATOMS: atom_id res chain seq x y z
N MET A 1 -15.87 -25.42 -9.83
CA MET A 1 -15.42 -25.21 -8.43
C MET A 1 -15.54 -23.72 -8.17
N VAL A 2 -16.25 -23.29 -7.14
CA VAL A 2 -16.34 -21.86 -6.81
C VAL A 2 -15.03 -21.52 -6.09
N GLU A 3 -14.27 -20.59 -6.65
CA GLU A 3 -13.08 -20.06 -6.00
C GLU A 3 -13.50 -19.38 -4.69
N LYS A 4 -12.94 -19.83 -3.57
CA LYS A 4 -13.30 -19.28 -2.25
C LYS A 4 -12.69 -17.88 -2.16
N VAL A 5 -13.53 -16.86 -2.23
CA VAL A 5 -13.15 -15.49 -1.85
C VAL A 5 -12.85 -15.47 -0.36
N LEU A 6 -11.69 -14.94 0.00
CA LEU A 6 -11.24 -14.86 1.40
C LEU A 6 -11.79 -13.60 2.04
N THR A 7 -12.08 -13.67 3.34
CA THR A 7 -12.36 -12.45 4.10
C THR A 7 -11.06 -11.67 4.36
N ALA A 8 -11.18 -10.37 4.69
CA ALA A 8 -10.02 -9.55 5.05
C ALA A 8 -9.25 -10.15 6.25
N GLU A 9 -9.96 -10.71 7.24
CA GLU A 9 -9.34 -11.38 8.39
C GLU A 9 -8.59 -12.66 7.98
N GLU A 10 -9.13 -13.44 7.03
CA GLU A 10 -8.44 -14.63 6.51
C GLU A 10 -7.17 -14.25 5.75
N VAL A 11 -7.20 -13.17 4.95
CA VAL A 11 -6.02 -12.61 4.28
C VAL A 11 -4.99 -12.12 5.30
N ALA A 12 -5.44 -11.33 6.29
CA ALA A 12 -4.56 -10.83 7.34
C ALA A 12 -3.89 -11.96 8.14
N ALA A 13 -4.65 -12.99 8.51
CA ALA A 13 -4.14 -14.15 9.22
C ALA A 13 -3.13 -14.94 8.38
N ARG A 14 -3.47 -15.22 7.11
CA ARG A 14 -2.59 -15.92 6.16
C ARG A 14 -1.24 -15.23 6.01
N HIS A 15 -1.25 -13.90 5.92
CA HIS A 15 -0.03 -13.11 5.74
C HIS A 15 0.54 -12.56 7.05
N GLY A 16 0.02 -12.96 8.22
CA GLY A 16 0.50 -12.50 9.52
C GLY A 16 0.58 -10.98 9.64
N LEU A 17 -0.40 -10.27 9.08
CA LEU A 17 -0.46 -8.82 9.06
C LEU A 17 -0.82 -8.28 10.46
N ARG A 18 -0.33 -7.08 10.77
CA ARG A 18 -0.59 -6.37 12.03
C ARG A 18 -0.92 -4.91 11.73
N PRO A 19 -1.62 -4.18 12.61
CA PRO A 19 -1.89 -2.76 12.40
C PRO A 19 -0.63 -1.97 12.04
N LEU A 20 -0.70 -1.18 10.97
CA LEU A 20 0.35 -0.25 10.57
C LEU A 20 0.32 0.95 11.51
N PRO A 21 1.43 1.28 12.19
CA PRO A 21 1.47 2.46 13.03
C PRO A 21 1.26 3.72 12.20
N VAL A 22 0.44 4.64 12.70
CA VAL A 22 0.20 5.99 12.14
C VAL A 22 -0.65 6.01 10.87
N GLU A 23 -0.22 5.30 9.82
CA GLU A 23 -0.77 5.47 8.47
C GLU A 23 -2.07 4.72 8.23
N GLY A 24 -2.43 3.71 9.04
CA GLY A 24 -3.64 2.89 8.86
C GLY A 24 -3.43 1.67 7.96
N GLY A 25 -4.37 0.73 7.96
CA GLY A 25 -4.19 -0.59 7.34
C GLY A 25 -3.53 -1.64 8.23
N LEU A 26 -3.50 -2.86 7.71
CA LEU A 26 -2.70 -3.95 8.25
C LEU A 26 -1.48 -4.17 7.36
N TYR A 27 -0.30 -4.38 7.94
CA TYR A 27 0.92 -4.61 7.19
C TYR A 27 1.80 -5.71 7.80
N ARG A 28 2.73 -6.20 6.99
CA ARG A 28 3.89 -6.96 7.43
C ARG A 28 5.06 -6.69 6.50
N ARG A 29 6.21 -6.30 7.06
CA ARG A 29 7.48 -6.31 6.32
C ARG A 29 7.92 -7.73 6.02
N THR A 30 8.05 -8.06 4.74
CA THR A 30 8.44 -9.39 4.23
C THR A 30 9.91 -9.46 3.87
N TRP A 31 10.54 -8.31 3.58
CA TRP A 31 11.95 -8.25 3.23
C TRP A 31 12.58 -6.92 3.66
N ALA A 32 13.89 -6.97 3.93
CA ALA A 32 14.77 -5.82 4.04
C ALA A 32 16.10 -6.18 3.36
N GLY A 33 16.63 -5.27 2.56
CA GLY A 33 17.91 -5.43 1.90
C GLY A 33 19.10 -5.37 2.88
N PRO A 34 20.30 -5.69 2.40
CA PRO A 34 21.51 -5.53 3.21
C PRO A 34 21.62 -4.07 3.67
N PRO A 35 22.05 -3.83 4.92
CA PRO A 35 22.23 -2.49 5.43
C PRO A 35 23.44 -1.81 4.77
N ASP A 36 23.33 -0.50 4.54
CA ASP A 36 24.45 0.37 4.20
C ASP A 36 25.38 0.60 5.42
N ALA A 37 26.44 1.38 5.23
CA ALA A 37 27.37 1.73 6.31
C ALA A 37 26.71 2.48 7.49
N SER A 38 25.53 3.07 7.29
CA SER A 38 24.73 3.72 8.34
C SER A 38 23.73 2.78 9.03
N GLY A 39 23.68 1.51 8.62
CA GLY A 39 22.72 0.53 9.13
C GLY A 39 21.35 0.59 8.46
N ARG A 40 21.15 1.45 7.44
CA ARG A 40 19.87 1.57 6.73
C ARG A 40 19.76 0.53 5.63
N PRO A 41 18.67 -0.26 5.56
CA PRO A 41 18.47 -1.22 4.48
C PRO A 41 18.49 -0.53 3.11
N ALA A 42 19.13 -1.15 2.11
CA ALA A 42 19.10 -0.68 0.73
C ALA A 42 17.68 -0.63 0.11
N GLY A 43 16.72 -1.32 0.74
CA GLY A 43 15.30 -1.29 0.41
C GLY A 43 14.51 -2.17 1.37
N SER A 44 13.19 -2.14 1.25
CA SER A 44 12.28 -3.04 1.97
C SER A 44 11.12 -3.45 1.08
N ALA A 45 10.43 -4.52 1.48
CA ALA A 45 9.14 -4.88 0.91
C ALA A 45 8.17 -5.18 2.05
N ILE A 46 6.92 -4.75 1.86
CA ILE A 46 5.83 -5.05 2.77
C ILE A 46 4.67 -5.68 1.99
N ILE A 47 3.83 -6.43 2.70
CA ILE A 47 2.44 -6.66 2.29
C ILE A 47 1.61 -5.70 3.12
N VAL A 48 0.68 -4.99 2.49
CA VAL A 48 -0.31 -4.12 3.11
C VAL A 48 -1.71 -4.56 2.69
N LEU A 49 -2.68 -4.45 3.60
CA LEU A 49 -4.10 -4.70 3.38
C LEU A 49 -4.87 -3.48 3.90
N LEU A 50 -5.69 -2.90 3.04
CA LEU A 50 -6.65 -1.85 3.38
C LEU A 50 -8.06 -2.42 3.20
N THR A 51 -8.99 -2.01 4.03
CA THR A 51 -10.39 -2.44 4.02
C THR A 51 -11.32 -1.23 3.99
N THR A 52 -12.62 -1.47 3.87
CA THR A 52 -13.67 -0.45 4.00
C THR A 52 -14.09 -0.22 5.45
N ALA A 53 -13.38 -0.81 6.43
CA ALA A 53 -13.69 -0.59 7.84
C ALA A 53 -13.56 0.91 8.19
N PRO A 54 -14.42 1.45 9.08
CA PRO A 54 -14.36 2.87 9.42
C PRO A 54 -12.98 3.29 9.91
N GLY A 55 -12.40 4.31 9.26
CA GLY A 55 -11.08 4.84 9.59
C GLY A 55 -9.91 4.01 9.05
N ASP A 56 -10.16 2.99 8.23
CA ASP A 56 -9.11 2.22 7.56
C ASP A 56 -8.80 2.79 6.18
N PHE A 57 -7.63 3.42 6.07
CA PHE A 57 -7.07 3.99 4.86
C PHE A 57 -5.57 4.17 5.09
N SER A 58 -4.79 4.37 4.03
CA SER A 58 -3.43 4.87 4.12
C SER A 58 -3.47 6.40 4.16
N ALA A 59 -3.19 6.97 5.33
CA ALA A 59 -3.11 8.40 5.56
C ALA A 59 -2.01 9.03 4.71
N LEU A 60 -2.16 10.32 4.38
CA LEU A 60 -1.17 11.04 3.58
C LEU A 60 0.21 11.00 4.24
N HIS A 61 1.17 10.44 3.52
CA HIS A 61 2.57 10.38 3.91
C HIS A 61 3.46 10.55 2.68
N ARG A 62 4.77 10.70 2.90
CA ARG A 62 5.75 10.96 1.85
C ARG A 62 7.07 10.30 2.20
N LEU A 63 7.65 9.62 1.23
CA LEU A 63 8.94 8.95 1.39
C LEU A 63 10.07 9.69 0.66
N PRO A 64 11.31 9.62 1.16
CA PRO A 64 12.50 10.15 0.49
C PRO A 64 13.01 9.22 -0.63
N THR A 65 12.35 8.09 -0.85
CA THR A 65 12.66 7.07 -1.85
C THR A 65 11.42 6.76 -2.66
N ASP A 66 11.61 6.25 -3.87
CA ASP A 66 10.50 5.71 -4.66
C ASP A 66 9.85 4.55 -3.91
N GLU A 67 8.53 4.43 -4.04
CA GLU A 67 7.79 3.28 -3.54
C GLU A 67 7.04 2.60 -4.69
N VAL A 68 7.15 1.27 -4.75
CA VAL A 68 6.51 0.47 -5.80
C VAL A 68 5.35 -0.32 -5.22
N TRP A 69 4.15 0.10 -5.57
CA TRP A 69 2.90 -0.56 -5.20
C TRP A 69 2.59 -1.70 -6.16
N HIS A 70 2.15 -2.83 -5.62
CA HIS A 70 1.73 -4.00 -6.38
C HIS A 70 0.36 -4.45 -5.89
N PHE A 71 -0.58 -4.57 -6.82
CA PHE A 71 -1.87 -5.19 -6.54
C PHE A 71 -1.72 -6.71 -6.53
N TYR A 72 -2.26 -7.37 -5.50
CA TYR A 72 -2.27 -8.83 -5.38
C TYR A 72 -3.67 -9.42 -5.42
N GLU A 73 -4.63 -8.88 -4.67
CA GLU A 73 -5.97 -9.42 -4.53
C GLU A 73 -6.93 -8.36 -3.95
N GLY A 74 -8.24 -8.55 -4.14
CA GLY A 74 -9.30 -7.75 -3.52
C GLY A 74 -9.88 -6.67 -4.43
N ASP A 75 -10.49 -5.66 -3.81
CA ASP A 75 -11.00 -4.48 -4.49
C ASP A 75 -9.84 -3.55 -4.91
N ALA A 76 -10.05 -2.75 -5.96
CA ALA A 76 -9.06 -1.77 -6.38
C ALA A 76 -8.89 -0.68 -5.32
N LEU A 77 -7.66 -0.18 -5.18
CA LEU A 77 -7.37 1.00 -4.37
C LEU A 77 -7.40 2.27 -5.23
N GLU A 78 -7.93 3.35 -4.67
CA GLU A 78 -7.70 4.70 -5.16
C GLU A 78 -6.54 5.34 -4.39
N LEU A 79 -5.52 5.78 -5.13
CA LEU A 79 -4.33 6.42 -4.59
C LEU A 79 -4.32 7.89 -4.99
N LEU A 80 -4.44 8.79 -4.01
CA LEU A 80 -4.23 10.22 -4.20
C LEU A 80 -2.74 10.53 -4.16
N LEU A 81 -2.22 11.18 -5.21
CA LEU A 81 -0.82 11.53 -5.35
C LEU A 81 -0.67 13.04 -5.57
N LEU A 82 0.12 13.70 -4.71
CA LEU A 82 0.43 15.13 -4.80
C LEU A 82 1.93 15.30 -5.05
N ALA A 83 2.29 15.68 -6.28
CA ALA A 83 3.66 15.76 -6.74
C ALA A 83 4.38 17.03 -6.21
N PRO A 84 5.72 17.02 -6.12
CA PRO A 84 6.51 18.17 -5.67
C PRO A 84 6.35 19.44 -6.52
N ASP A 85 5.95 19.31 -7.78
CA ASP A 85 5.71 20.43 -8.70
C ASP A 85 4.33 21.08 -8.51
N GLY A 86 3.53 20.57 -7.57
CA GLY A 86 2.18 21.04 -7.26
C GLY A 86 1.08 20.40 -8.08
N SER A 87 1.40 19.49 -9.01
CA SER A 87 0.39 18.70 -9.71
C SER A 87 -0.17 17.58 -8.83
N ASP A 88 -1.43 17.22 -9.07
CA ASP A 88 -2.09 16.09 -8.41
C ASP A 88 -2.70 15.11 -9.41
N ARG A 89 -2.87 13.86 -8.98
CA ARG A 89 -3.68 12.87 -9.68
C ARG A 89 -4.16 11.78 -8.74
N THR A 90 -5.28 11.15 -9.11
CA THR A 90 -5.72 9.88 -8.51
C THR A 90 -5.38 8.73 -9.44
N ALA A 91 -4.82 7.65 -8.89
CA ALA A 91 -4.52 6.42 -9.61
C ALA A 91 -5.39 5.27 -9.08
N VAL A 92 -5.83 4.39 -9.97
CA VAL A 92 -6.50 3.14 -9.59
C VAL A 92 -5.49 2.00 -9.65
N LEU A 93 -5.28 1.30 -8.53
CA LEU A 93 -4.39 0.15 -8.40
C LEU A 93 -5.23 -1.11 -8.14
N GLY A 94 -5.34 -1.99 -9.13
CA GLY A 94 -6.18 -3.19 -9.09
C GLY A 94 -7.14 -3.30 -10.28
N PRO A 95 -8.25 -4.05 -10.15
CA PRO A 95 -9.24 -4.23 -11.22
C PRO A 95 -9.68 -2.90 -11.83
N GLY A 96 -9.60 -2.79 -13.17
CA GLY A 96 -9.92 -1.55 -13.89
C GLY A 96 -8.81 -0.50 -13.91
N GLY A 97 -7.72 -0.72 -13.19
CA GLY A 97 -6.54 0.15 -13.15
C GLY A 97 -5.24 -0.59 -13.47
N ALA A 98 -4.13 -0.10 -12.94
CA ALA A 98 -2.83 -0.75 -13.07
C ALA A 98 -2.63 -1.82 -11.99
N VAL A 99 -1.89 -2.88 -12.30
CA VAL A 99 -1.48 -3.88 -11.28
C VAL A 99 -0.20 -3.49 -10.53
N GLN A 100 0.53 -2.48 -11.04
CA GLN A 100 1.74 -1.96 -10.44
C GLN A 100 1.81 -0.46 -10.66
N LEU A 101 2.28 0.28 -9.66
CA LEU A 101 2.46 1.72 -9.72
C LEU A 101 3.73 2.12 -8.98
N VAL A 102 4.57 2.95 -9.59
CA VAL A 102 5.68 3.61 -8.89
C VAL A 102 5.22 4.99 -8.44
N VAL A 103 5.37 5.28 -7.15
CA VAL A 103 5.24 6.61 -6.57
C VAL A 103 6.65 7.19 -6.42
N PRO A 104 7.01 8.24 -7.19
CA PRO A 104 8.33 8.85 -7.10
C PRO A 104 8.60 9.46 -5.72
N ALA A 105 9.85 9.39 -5.28
CA ALA A 105 10.35 10.02 -4.06
C ALA A 105 9.88 11.48 -3.95
N GLY A 106 9.46 11.88 -2.75
CA GLY A 106 8.98 13.24 -2.50
C GLY A 106 7.52 13.50 -2.89
N THR A 107 6.81 12.54 -3.49
CA THR A 107 5.36 12.63 -3.73
C THR A 107 4.61 12.33 -2.44
N TRP A 108 3.64 13.16 -2.07
CA TRP A 108 2.68 12.77 -1.03
C TRP A 108 1.72 11.74 -1.61
N MET A 109 1.47 10.67 -0.86
CA MET A 109 0.58 9.59 -1.24
C MET A 109 -0.34 9.21 -0.10
N GLY A 110 -1.57 8.85 -0.44
CA GLY A 110 -2.55 8.25 0.44
C GLY A 110 -3.45 7.34 -0.38
N ALA A 111 -4.03 6.33 0.25
CA ALA A 111 -4.79 5.30 -0.46
C ALA A 111 -6.02 4.87 0.34
N HIS A 112 -7.11 4.53 -0.32
CA HIS A 112 -8.25 3.88 0.32
C HIS A 112 -8.94 2.90 -0.63
N VAL A 113 -9.74 2.01 -0.05
CA VAL A 113 -10.71 1.22 -0.81
C VAL A 113 -11.92 2.12 -1.08
N PRO A 114 -12.35 2.33 -2.34
CA PRO A 114 -13.57 3.07 -2.64
C PRO A 114 -14.79 2.37 -2.02
N VAL A 115 -15.72 3.15 -1.46
CA VAL A 115 -17.01 2.60 -1.02
C VAL A 115 -17.88 2.43 -2.26
N GLY A 116 -18.19 1.18 -2.62
CA GLY A 116 -19.15 0.84 -3.66
C GLY A 116 -20.60 0.98 -3.20
#